data_AF-K5XKE0-F1
#
_entry.id   AF-K5XKE0-F1
#
_cell.length_a   1.000
_cell.length_b   1.000
_cell.length_c   1.000
_cell.angle_alpha   90.00
_cell.angle_beta   90.00
_cell.angle_gamma   90.00
#
_symmetry.space_group_name_H-M   'P 1'
#
loop_
_entity.id
_entity.type
_entity.pdbx_description
1 polymer ?
#
loop_
_entity_poly.entity_id
_entity_poly.type
_entity_poly.pdbx_seq_one_letter_code
_entity_poly.pdbx_strand_id
1 'polypeptide(L)'
;MKHSEAASFLLQTEFSSSLFHLTAHPTSLFHYLYKEYMISPPPISPDVKFWSVFIPLSERTHEVDLLSFGPHGEGSSCGTEIVMEILTRGNNSQSRKRATERTLEGWDSIHSQPCAVSDLQALTPLFLQKQAAEVRSAPDPTQNLSFNLNLSQNSNDAVSASGTIFYDPDSADDIDDDDPDDDLDI
;
A
#
# COMPACT_ATOMS: atom_id res chain seq x y z
N MET A 1 10.28 17.84 -16.10
CA MET A 1 8.82 17.86 -15.93
C MET A 1 8.28 16.60 -16.57
N LYS A 2 7.72 15.66 -15.80
CA LYS A 2 7.02 14.51 -16.39
C LYS A 2 5.77 15.07 -17.08
N HIS A 3 5.57 14.78 -18.35
CA HIS A 3 4.36 15.16 -19.05
C HIS A 3 3.17 14.42 -18.43
N SER A 4 2.04 15.11 -18.24
CA SER A 4 0.79 14.46 -17.83
C SER A 4 0.32 13.52 -18.92
N GLU A 5 0.06 12.26 -18.56
CA GLU A 5 -0.43 11.26 -19.50
C GLU A 5 -1.95 11.42 -19.71
N ALA A 6 -2.73 11.64 -18.65
CA ALA A 6 -4.19 11.74 -18.76
C ALA A 6 -4.66 12.88 -19.68
N ALA A 7 -4.06 14.07 -19.57
CA ALA A 7 -4.46 15.22 -20.38
C ALA A 7 -4.20 14.99 -21.88
N SER A 8 -3.09 14.33 -22.22
CA SER A 8 -2.75 14.01 -23.61
C SER A 8 -3.79 13.07 -24.25
N PHE A 9 -4.27 12.07 -23.49
CA PHE A 9 -5.27 11.12 -23.98
C PHE A 9 -6.68 11.70 -24.11
N LEU A 10 -7.05 12.65 -23.26
CA LEU A 10 -8.38 13.26 -23.28
C LEU A 10 -8.52 14.33 -24.36
N LEU A 11 -7.45 15.08 -24.64
CA LEU A 11 -7.51 16.26 -25.51
C LEU A 11 -7.05 16.00 -26.94
N GLN A 12 -6.28 14.93 -27.18
CA GLN A 12 -5.68 14.67 -28.48
C GLN A 12 -6.00 13.26 -28.97
N THR A 13 -6.70 13.16 -30.10
CA THR A 13 -6.94 11.88 -30.78
C THR A 13 -5.72 11.54 -31.63
N GLU A 14 -4.91 10.58 -31.16
CA GLU A 14 -3.75 10.06 -31.92
C GLU A 14 -3.81 8.54 -32.07
N PHE A 15 -3.22 8.04 -33.15
CA PHE A 15 -3.00 6.60 -33.29
C PHE A 15 -1.88 6.17 -32.34
N SER A 16 -2.23 5.40 -31.32
CA SER A 16 -1.26 4.81 -30.39
C SER A 16 -1.15 3.30 -30.60
N SER A 17 0.08 2.79 -30.42
CA SER A 17 0.36 1.34 -30.37
C SER A 17 0.04 0.73 -29.00
N SER A 18 -0.30 1.57 -28.01
CA SER A 18 -0.73 1.20 -26.68
C SER A 18 -2.23 1.45 -26.51
N LEU A 19 -2.89 0.57 -25.76
CA LEU A 19 -4.29 0.74 -25.34
C LEU A 19 -4.29 1.35 -23.95
N PHE A 20 -5.03 2.45 -23.79
CA PHE A 20 -5.21 3.13 -22.50
C PHE A 20 -6.65 2.98 -22.05
N HIS A 21 -6.84 2.74 -20.76
CA HIS A 21 -8.15 2.77 -20.12
C HIS A 21 -8.09 3.73 -18.94
N LEU A 22 -8.96 4.73 -18.96
CA LEU A 22 -9.05 5.78 -17.95
C LEU A 22 -10.29 5.52 -17.09
N THR A 23 -10.11 5.47 -15.77
CA THR A 23 -11.21 5.35 -14.81
C THR A 23 -11.14 6.51 -13.82
N ALA A 24 -12.24 7.24 -13.66
CA ALA A 24 -12.34 8.33 -12.70
C ALA A 24 -12.86 7.80 -11.36
N HIS A 25 -12.12 8.10 -10.30
CA HIS A 25 -12.44 7.68 -8.94
C HIS A 25 -12.74 8.90 -8.06
N PRO A 26 -13.79 8.84 -7.21
CA PRO A 26 -14.09 9.91 -6.26
C PRO A 26 -13.05 9.96 -5.14
N THR A 27 -12.78 11.15 -4.60
CA THR A 27 -11.82 11.34 -3.51
C THR A 27 -12.25 10.64 -2.21
N SER A 28 -13.57 10.43 -2.00
CA SER A 28 -14.12 9.68 -0.86
C SER A 28 -13.63 8.23 -0.80
N LEU A 29 -13.33 7.60 -1.94
CA LEU A 29 -12.75 6.25 -1.98
C LEU A 29 -11.40 6.20 -1.27
N PHE A 30 -10.58 7.23 -1.42
CA PHE A 30 -9.24 7.30 -0.82
C PHE A 30 -9.29 7.60 0.67
N HIS A 31 -10.25 8.43 1.11
CA HIS A 31 -10.53 8.62 2.53
C HIS A 31 -10.99 7.33 3.19
N TYR A 32 -11.87 6.59 2.53
CA TYR A 32 -12.31 5.28 3.02
C TYR A 32 -11.15 4.27 3.09
N LEU A 33 -10.29 4.19 2.06
CA LEU A 33 -9.09 3.35 2.08
C LEU A 33 -8.17 3.68 3.25
N TYR A 34 -7.99 4.97 3.52
CA TYR A 34 -7.19 5.39 4.67
C TYR A 34 -7.86 5.01 6.00
N LYS A 35 -9.16 5.31 6.14
CA LYS A 35 -9.89 5.09 7.39
C LYS A 35 -10.00 3.61 7.76
N GLU A 36 -10.36 2.75 6.81
CA GLU A 36 -10.65 1.34 7.09
C GLU A 36 -9.46 0.41 6.89
N TYR A 37 -8.53 0.76 5.99
CA TYR A 37 -7.38 -0.10 5.68
C TYR A 37 -6.04 0.51 6.09
N MET A 38 -6.02 1.76 6.59
CA MET A 38 -4.78 2.50 6.91
C MET A 38 -3.83 2.55 5.71
N ILE A 39 -4.40 2.73 4.51
CA ILE A 39 -3.69 2.80 3.24
C ILE A 39 -3.91 4.17 2.62
N SER A 40 -2.85 4.97 2.56
CA SER A 40 -2.78 6.20 1.76
C SER A 40 -2.26 5.91 0.35
N PRO A 41 -2.53 6.76 -0.65
CA PRO A 41 -1.94 6.63 -1.98
C PRO A 41 -0.39 6.60 -1.94
N PRO A 42 0.26 5.97 -2.94
CA PRO A 42 1.70 6.07 -3.11
C PRO A 42 2.15 7.54 -3.23
N PRO A 43 3.34 7.91 -2.70
CA PRO A 43 4.38 7.02 -2.16
C PRO A 43 4.24 6.72 -0.66
N ILE A 44 3.13 7.10 -0.01
CA ILE A 44 2.99 6.95 1.46
C ILE A 44 2.86 5.48 1.85
N SER A 45 1.99 4.74 1.17
CA SER A 45 1.92 3.28 1.32
C SER A 45 2.75 2.60 0.23
N PRO A 46 3.33 1.41 0.49
CA PRO A 46 3.99 0.62 -0.55
C PRO A 46 3.02 0.27 -1.68
N ASP A 47 3.44 0.44 -2.94
CA ASP A 47 2.64 0.22 -4.13
C ASP A 47 1.90 -1.12 -4.12
N VAL A 48 2.62 -2.21 -3.81
CA VAL A 48 2.05 -3.57 -3.82
C VAL A 48 0.87 -3.70 -2.86
N LYS A 49 0.99 -3.09 -1.66
CA LYS A 49 -0.07 -3.10 -0.64
C LYS A 49 -1.22 -2.18 -1.04
N PHE A 50 -0.91 -1.00 -1.59
CA PHE A 50 -1.92 -0.08 -2.06
C PHE A 50 -2.79 -0.73 -3.15
N TRP A 51 -2.16 -1.26 -4.20
CA TRP A 51 -2.86 -1.85 -5.34
C TRP A 51 -3.63 -3.12 -4.98
N SER A 52 -3.14 -3.95 -4.04
CA SER A 52 -3.84 -5.16 -3.62
C SER A 52 -5.18 -4.88 -2.93
N VAL A 53 -5.35 -3.70 -2.34
CA VAL A 53 -6.62 -3.27 -1.70
C VAL A 53 -7.43 -2.36 -2.62
N PHE A 54 -6.77 -1.41 -3.29
CA PHE A 54 -7.42 -0.44 -4.16
C PHE A 54 -8.20 -1.12 -5.29
N ILE A 55 -7.59 -2.04 -6.04
CA ILE A 55 -8.18 -2.65 -7.23
C ILE A 55 -9.51 -3.37 -6.94
N PRO A 56 -9.57 -4.37 -6.02
CA PRO A 56 -10.82 -5.08 -5.77
C PRO A 56 -11.89 -4.19 -5.13
N LEU A 57 -11.52 -3.08 -4.48
CA LEU A 57 -12.47 -2.12 -3.94
C LEU A 57 -13.01 -1.18 -5.01
N SER A 58 -12.14 -0.62 -5.85
CA SER A 58 -12.52 0.35 -6.88
C SER A 58 -13.40 -0.27 -7.98
N GLU A 59 -13.26 -1.58 -8.22
CA GLU A 59 -14.10 -2.33 -9.16
C GLU A 59 -15.52 -2.63 -8.62
N ARG A 60 -15.75 -2.45 -7.30
CA ARG A 60 -17.08 -2.62 -6.67
C ARG A 60 -17.88 -1.32 -6.77
N THR A 61 -18.31 -0.99 -7.98
CA THR A 61 -18.99 0.26 -8.32
C THR A 61 -20.13 0.62 -7.37
N HIS A 62 -21.00 -0.33 -7.03
CA HIS A 62 -22.10 -0.08 -6.09
C HIS A 62 -21.64 0.33 -4.68
N GLU A 63 -20.54 -0.25 -4.17
CA GLU A 63 -20.00 0.15 -2.87
C GLU A 63 -19.37 1.54 -2.95
N VAL A 64 -18.62 1.82 -4.02
CA VAL A 64 -18.04 3.15 -4.26
C VAL A 64 -19.14 4.21 -4.38
N ASP A 65 -20.23 3.91 -5.08
CA ASP A 65 -21.38 4.81 -5.20
C ASP A 65 -22.05 5.06 -3.85
N LEU A 66 -22.15 4.06 -2.98
CA LEU A 66 -22.67 4.26 -1.63
C LEU A 66 -21.74 5.13 -0.77
N LEU A 67 -20.42 5.00 -0.93
CA LEU A 67 -19.44 5.84 -0.24
C LEU A 67 -19.52 7.30 -0.67
N SER A 68 -19.87 7.57 -1.94
CA SER A 68 -19.96 8.93 -2.48
C SER A 68 -21.37 9.54 -2.37
N PHE A 69 -22.42 8.77 -2.65
CA PHE A 69 -23.79 9.26 -2.82
C PHE A 69 -24.82 8.59 -1.89
N GLY A 70 -24.39 7.65 -1.05
CA GLY A 70 -25.26 6.96 -0.11
C GLY A 70 -25.68 7.84 1.08
N PRO A 71 -26.62 7.36 1.92
CA PRO A 71 -27.12 8.11 3.09
C PRO A 71 -26.04 8.48 4.11
N HIS A 72 -24.94 7.71 4.14
CA HIS A 72 -23.77 7.93 4.98
C HIS A 72 -22.52 8.24 4.14
N GLY A 73 -22.70 8.52 2.85
CA GLY A 73 -21.59 8.85 1.97
C GLY A 73 -20.96 10.16 2.42
N GLU A 74 -19.64 10.24 2.31
CA GLU A 74 -18.88 11.46 2.64
C GLU A 74 -19.10 12.58 1.60
N GLY A 75 -19.85 12.27 0.53
CA GLY A 75 -20.00 13.14 -0.62
C GLY A 75 -18.77 13.10 -1.52
N SER A 76 -18.94 13.58 -2.75
CA SER A 76 -17.79 14.06 -3.52
C SER A 76 -17.39 15.41 -2.91
N SER A 77 -16.53 15.38 -1.88
CA SER A 77 -16.26 16.50 -0.94
C SER A 77 -15.89 17.84 -1.59
N CYS A 78 -15.53 17.85 -2.86
CA CYS A 78 -15.75 18.97 -3.77
C CYS A 78 -15.79 18.37 -5.17
N GLY A 79 -16.89 18.46 -5.92
CA GLY A 79 -17.02 17.90 -7.28
C GLY A 79 -16.04 18.47 -8.32
N THR A 80 -15.03 19.20 -7.86
CA THR A 80 -13.98 19.84 -8.63
C THR A 80 -12.71 19.00 -8.69
N GLU A 81 -12.58 17.95 -7.88
CA GLU A 81 -11.38 17.11 -7.82
C GLU A 81 -11.74 15.64 -8.01
N ILE A 82 -11.01 14.97 -8.90
CA ILE A 82 -11.12 13.53 -9.11
C ILE A 82 -9.74 12.90 -9.20
N VAL A 83 -9.64 11.60 -8.93
CA VAL A 83 -8.42 10.83 -9.18
C VAL A 83 -8.63 9.98 -10.41
N MET A 84 -7.76 10.12 -11.40
CA MET A 84 -7.75 9.35 -12.63
C MET A 84 -6.82 8.16 -12.47
N GLU A 85 -7.37 6.97 -12.57
CA GLU A 85 -6.60 5.76 -12.79
C GLU A 85 -6.32 5.58 -14.28
N ILE A 86 -5.05 5.40 -14.62
CA ILE A 86 -4.57 5.21 -15.98
C ILE A 86 -4.03 3.80 -16.09
N LEU A 87 -4.71 2.98 -16.88
CA LEU A 87 -4.30 1.61 -17.19
C LEU A 87 -3.70 1.58 -18.60
N THR A 88 -2.39 1.40 -18.69
CA THR A 88 -1.66 1.35 -19.96
C THR A 88 -1.34 -0.11 -20.32
N ARG A 89 -1.80 -0.57 -21.48
CA ARG A 89 -1.47 -1.86 -22.06
C ARG A 89 -0.67 -1.64 -23.34
N GLY A 90 0.64 -1.83 -23.27
CA GLY A 90 1.56 -1.59 -24.38
C GLY A 90 2.59 -2.69 -24.57
N ASN A 91 3.35 -2.57 -25.67
CA ASN A 91 4.53 -3.39 -25.90
C ASN A 91 5.71 -2.74 -25.17
N ASN A 92 6.01 -3.19 -23.95
CA ASN A 92 7.18 -2.70 -23.23
C ASN A 92 8.44 -3.12 -24.01
N SER A 93 9.25 -2.17 -24.47
CA SER A 93 10.46 -2.43 -25.27
C SER A 93 11.47 -3.33 -24.55
N GLN A 94 11.34 -3.48 -23.22
CA GLN A 94 12.19 -4.30 -22.38
C GLN A 94 11.65 -5.72 -22.10
N SER A 95 10.40 -6.04 -22.47
CA SER A 95 9.78 -7.33 -22.16
C SER A 95 8.86 -7.81 -23.28
N ARG A 96 9.06 -9.05 -23.75
CA ARG A 96 8.15 -9.72 -24.71
C ARG A 96 6.75 -9.97 -24.16
N LYS A 97 6.53 -9.81 -22.85
CA LYS A 97 5.21 -9.96 -22.23
C LYS A 97 4.49 -8.61 -22.28
N ARG A 98 3.27 -8.62 -22.83
CA ARG A 98 2.31 -7.50 -22.70
C ARG A 98 1.99 -7.31 -21.22
N ALA A 99 2.73 -6.44 -20.56
CA ALA A 99 2.46 -6.03 -19.19
C ALA A 99 1.43 -4.90 -19.20
N THR A 100 0.63 -4.83 -18.13
CA THR A 100 -0.30 -3.73 -17.91
C THR A 100 0.24 -2.90 -16.75
N GLU A 101 0.33 -1.59 -16.95
CA GLU A 101 0.82 -0.63 -15.97
C GLU A 101 -0.35 0.18 -15.45
N ARG A 102 -0.39 0.42 -14.14
CA ARG A 102 -1.40 1.24 -13.46
C ARG A 102 -0.73 2.42 -12.81
N THR A 103 -1.27 3.61 -13.04
CA THR A 103 -0.83 4.83 -12.38
C THR A 103 -2.06 5.64 -11.92
N LEU A 104 -1.84 6.51 -10.93
CA LEU A 104 -2.86 7.46 -10.47
C LEU A 104 -2.39 8.87 -10.77
N GLU A 105 -3.30 9.70 -11.25
CA GLU A 105 -3.10 11.11 -11.53
C GLU A 105 -4.26 11.92 -10.94
N GLY A 106 -3.99 13.08 -10.35
CA GLY A 106 -5.04 13.98 -9.89
C GLY A 106 -5.59 14.80 -11.06
N TRP A 107 -6.85 15.17 -11.00
CA TRP A 107 -7.45 16.07 -11.98
C TRP A 107 -8.24 17.17 -11.28
N ASP A 108 -7.83 18.41 -11.55
CA ASP A 108 -8.54 19.61 -11.14
C ASP A 108 -9.52 20.02 -12.24
N SER A 109 -10.80 19.80 -11.99
CA SER A 109 -11.89 20.14 -12.89
C SER A 109 -12.15 21.65 -13.01
N ILE A 110 -11.73 22.48 -12.04
CA ILE A 110 -11.87 23.94 -12.13
C ILE A 110 -10.95 24.47 -13.22
N HIS A 111 -9.67 24.07 -13.15
CA HIS A 111 -8.67 24.50 -14.12
C HIS A 111 -8.63 23.58 -15.35
N SER A 112 -9.35 22.46 -15.32
CA SER A 112 -9.31 21.40 -16.34
C SER A 112 -7.87 20.97 -16.63
N GLN A 113 -7.10 20.74 -15.55
CA GLN A 113 -5.70 20.39 -15.64
C GLN A 113 -5.38 19.16 -14.79
N PRO A 114 -4.43 18.34 -15.25
CA PRO A 114 -3.85 17.28 -14.46
C PRO A 114 -2.94 17.84 -13.35
N CYS A 115 -2.87 17.15 -12.23
CA CYS A 115 -2.01 17.47 -11.10
C CYS A 115 -1.54 16.20 -10.38
N ALA A 116 -0.60 16.33 -9.44
CA ALA A 116 -0.25 15.19 -8.59
C ALA A 116 -1.41 14.87 -7.65
N VAL A 117 -1.61 13.59 -7.33
CA VAL A 117 -2.65 13.15 -6.38
C VAL A 117 -2.48 13.82 -5.00
N SER A 118 -1.23 14.14 -4.62
CA SER A 118 -0.92 14.89 -3.39
C SER A 118 -1.35 16.35 -3.40
N ASP A 119 -1.56 16.92 -4.59
CA ASP A 119 -1.91 18.34 -4.75
C ASP A 119 -3.42 18.56 -4.69
N LEU A 120 -4.22 17.49 -4.70
CA LEU A 120 -5.65 17.55 -4.49
C LEU A 120 -5.95 17.99 -3.05
N GLN A 121 -6.68 19.09 -2.91
CA GLN A 121 -7.04 19.69 -1.63
C GLN A 121 -7.82 18.69 -0.76
N ALA A 122 -8.73 17.93 -1.38
CA ALA A 122 -9.50 16.90 -0.69
C ALA A 122 -8.63 15.79 -0.11
N LEU A 123 -7.49 15.47 -0.72
CA LEU A 123 -6.60 14.37 -0.29
C LEU A 123 -5.40 14.84 0.54
N THR A 124 -5.17 16.15 0.65
CA THR A 124 -4.08 16.74 1.43
C THR A 124 -3.92 16.14 2.85
N PRO A 125 -4.99 15.87 3.63
CA PRO A 125 -4.86 15.25 4.96
C PRO A 125 -4.17 13.88 4.93
N LEU A 126 -4.38 13.09 3.88
CA LEU A 126 -3.85 11.72 3.76
C LEU A 126 -2.33 11.68 3.57
N PHE A 127 -1.75 12.79 3.08
CA PHE A 127 -0.31 12.93 2.85
C PHE A 127 0.40 13.66 4.00
N LEU A 128 -0.29 14.55 4.71
CA LEU A 128 0.27 15.27 5.86
C LEU A 128 0.47 14.40 7.10
N GLN A 129 -0.36 13.37 7.27
CA GLN A 129 -0.40 12.56 8.50
C GLN A 129 0.88 11.74 8.74
N LYS A 130 1.73 11.57 7.72
CA LYS A 130 3.07 10.96 7.84
C LYS A 130 4.01 11.78 8.73
N GLN A 131 3.89 13.11 8.77
CA GLN A 131 4.74 13.92 9.66
C GLN A 131 4.45 13.67 11.15
N ALA A 132 3.23 13.28 11.51
CA ALA A 132 2.90 12.96 12.90
C ALA A 132 3.24 11.50 13.28
N ALA A 133 3.19 10.58 12.33
CA ALA A 133 3.50 9.16 12.55
C ALA A 133 5.02 8.88 12.55
N GLU A 134 5.80 9.52 11.69
CA GLU A 134 7.27 9.41 11.71
C GLU A 134 7.90 10.09 12.93
N VAL A 135 7.29 11.14 13.48
CA VAL A 135 7.74 11.75 14.75
C VAL A 135 7.41 10.86 15.97
N ARG A 136 6.48 9.91 15.86
CA ARG A 136 6.18 8.90 16.89
C ARG A 136 6.96 7.60 16.72
N SER A 137 7.65 7.41 15.61
CA SER A 137 8.75 6.46 15.52
C SER A 137 9.90 7.03 16.33
N ALA A 138 9.84 6.87 17.66
CA ALA A 138 11.04 6.95 18.48
C ALA A 138 12.12 6.12 17.76
N PRO A 139 13.33 6.67 17.54
CA PRO A 139 14.40 5.90 16.92
C PRO A 139 14.53 4.61 17.72
N ASP A 140 14.32 3.47 17.06
CA ASP A 140 14.40 2.17 17.68
C ASP A 140 15.71 2.10 18.46
N PRO A 141 15.66 2.03 19.81
CA PRO A 141 16.86 2.15 20.66
C PRO A 141 17.85 1.01 20.41
N THR A 142 17.46 -0.01 19.63
CA THR A 142 18.31 -1.14 19.25
C THR A 142 19.21 -0.86 18.04
N GLN A 143 18.94 0.19 17.24
CA GLN A 143 19.68 0.43 15.98
C GLN A 143 21.09 1.01 16.13
N ASN A 144 21.52 1.32 17.36
CA ASN A 144 22.89 1.76 17.66
C ASN A 144 23.63 0.84 18.64
N LEU A 145 23.18 -0.41 18.79
CA LEU A 145 23.90 -1.41 19.56
C LEU A 145 24.94 -2.11 18.67
N SER A 146 26.18 -1.63 18.72
CA SER A 146 27.32 -2.38 18.21
C SER A 146 27.65 -3.51 19.20
N PHE A 147 27.27 -4.73 18.84
CA PHE A 147 27.66 -5.93 19.58
C PHE A 147 29.17 -6.18 19.37
N ASN A 148 29.97 -5.81 20.37
CA ASN A 148 31.40 -6.16 20.41
C ASN A 148 31.55 -7.61 20.90
N LEU A 149 31.21 -8.57 20.04
CA LEU A 149 31.48 -10.00 20.25
C LEU A 149 32.96 -10.27 19.96
N ASN A 150 33.84 -9.89 20.88
CA ASN A 150 35.17 -10.50 20.95
C ASN A 150 35.00 -11.88 21.57
N LEU A 151 34.78 -12.90 20.72
CA LEU A 151 34.90 -14.29 21.13
C LEU A 151 36.32 -14.51 21.63
N SER A 152 36.46 -14.69 22.94
CA SER A 152 37.66 -15.33 23.49
C SER A 152 37.65 -16.75 22.94
N GLN A 153 38.57 -17.01 22.01
CA GLN A 153 38.88 -18.33 21.46
C GLN A 153 39.07 -19.30 22.63
N ASN A 154 38.08 -20.16 22.91
CA ASN A 154 38.22 -21.44 23.62
C ASN A 154 36.84 -22.11 23.81
N SER A 155 36.28 -22.64 22.73
CA SER A 155 35.49 -23.87 22.78
C SER A 155 35.48 -24.47 21.38
N ASN A 156 36.28 -25.53 21.22
CA ASN A 156 36.18 -26.42 20.09
C ASN A 156 34.82 -27.15 20.16
N ASP A 157 34.31 -27.50 18.99
CA ASP A 157 33.13 -28.35 18.72
C ASP A 157 31.77 -27.64 18.60
N ALA A 158 31.51 -27.04 17.43
CA ALA A 158 30.23 -27.20 16.73
C ALA A 158 30.38 -26.81 15.25
N VAL A 159 30.04 -27.75 14.38
CA VAL A 159 30.32 -27.76 12.96
C VAL A 159 29.15 -27.15 12.18
N SER A 160 29.48 -26.27 11.24
CA SER A 160 28.79 -26.01 9.97
C SER A 160 27.43 -25.31 9.96
N ALA A 161 27.41 -24.20 9.25
CA ALA A 161 26.26 -23.43 8.83
C ALA A 161 25.35 -24.21 7.86
N SER A 162 24.13 -24.48 8.29
CA SER A 162 22.91 -24.57 7.47
C SER A 162 21.73 -24.31 8.41
N GLY A 163 20.69 -23.63 7.92
CA GLY A 163 19.53 -23.18 8.72
C GLY A 163 18.67 -24.32 9.24
N THR A 164 19.20 -25.08 10.20
CA THR A 164 18.51 -26.12 10.94
C THR A 164 18.87 -25.92 12.40
N ILE A 165 17.89 -25.46 13.17
CA ILE A 165 18.00 -25.31 14.61
C ILE A 165 17.70 -26.71 15.19
N PHE A 166 18.73 -27.34 15.77
CA PHE A 166 18.53 -28.55 16.56
C PHE A 166 18.11 -28.11 17.96
N TYR A 167 16.85 -28.42 18.29
CA TYR A 167 16.32 -28.29 19.63
C TYR A 167 16.66 -29.57 20.39
N ASP A 168 17.32 -29.43 21.54
CA ASP A 168 17.57 -30.53 22.46
C ASP A 168 16.62 -30.31 23.65
N PRO A 169 15.55 -31.10 23.78
CA PRO A 169 14.56 -30.88 24.82
C PRO A 169 15.21 -31.07 26.19
N ASP A 170 15.10 -30.03 27.01
CA ASP A 170 15.58 -30.11 28.39
C ASP A 170 14.45 -30.58 29.31
N SER A 171 14.81 -30.95 30.53
CA SER A 171 13.87 -31.51 31.51
C SER A 171 12.78 -30.53 31.96
N ALA A 172 12.77 -29.29 31.47
CA ALA A 172 11.72 -28.32 31.72
C ALA A 172 10.63 -28.33 30.64
N ASP A 173 10.79 -29.06 29.53
CA ASP A 173 9.72 -29.27 28.53
C ASP A 173 8.68 -30.30 28.98
N ASP A 174 8.99 -31.18 29.94
CA ASP A 174 8.01 -32.10 30.56
C ASP A 174 7.20 -31.40 31.68
N ILE A 175 7.37 -30.10 31.91
CA ILE A 175 6.81 -29.38 33.07
C ILE A 175 5.43 -28.75 32.80
N ASP A 176 4.91 -28.85 31.58
CA ASP A 176 3.58 -28.37 31.18
C ASP A 176 2.64 -29.47 30.65
N ASP A 177 3.02 -30.75 30.82
CA ASP A 177 2.21 -31.96 30.53
C ASP A 177 1.06 -32.20 31.54
N ASP A 178 0.74 -31.24 32.41
CA ASP A 178 -0.53 -31.23 33.17
C ASP A 178 -1.66 -30.81 32.20
N ASP A 179 -2.08 -31.77 31.38
CA ASP A 179 -3.15 -31.62 30.40
C ASP A 179 -4.46 -31.23 31.15
N PRO A 180 -5.01 -30.02 30.95
CA PRO A 180 -6.12 -29.49 31.74
C PRO A 180 -7.48 -30.14 31.44
N ASP A 181 -7.49 -31.25 30.70
CA ASP A 181 -8.67 -32.06 30.39
C ASP A 181 -8.81 -33.30 31.30
N ASP A 182 -7.80 -33.66 32.09
CA ASP A 182 -7.84 -34.79 33.05
C ASP A 182 -8.68 -34.51 34.32
N ASP A 183 -9.13 -33.26 34.54
CA ASP A 183 -10.04 -32.86 35.63
C ASP A 183 -11.53 -32.78 35.20
N LEU A 184 -11.87 -33.19 33.98
CA LEU A 184 -13.25 -33.16 33.46
C LEU A 184 -14.01 -34.49 33.65
N ASP A 185 -13.98 -35.04 34.86
CA ASP A 185 -14.99 -36.01 35.31
C ASP A 185 -16.11 -35.27 36.08
N ILE A 186 -17.06 -34.66 35.35
CA ILE A 186 -18.36 -34.17 35.90
C ILE A 186 -19.57 -34.65 35.09
#